data_AF-A0A956Z940-F1
#
_entry.id   AF-A0A956Z940-F1
#
_cell.length_a   1.000
_cell.length_b   1.000
_cell.length_c   1.000
_cell.angle_alpha   90.00
_cell.angle_beta   90.00
_cell.angle_gamma   90.00
#
_symmetry.space_group_name_H-M   'P 1'
#
loop_
_entity.id
_entity.type
_entity.pdbx_description
1 polymer ?
#
loop_
_entity_poly.entity_id
_entity_poly.type
_entity_poly.pdbx_seq_one_letter_code
_entity_poly.pdbx_strand_id
1 'polypeptide(L)'
;EALKAQAVAARNYAIHPREKPWPDFDICDSQYCQAYYGAATEHPLANKAIEQTQGLVALFKADPILALYSSSHGGHSESYENAFSDPVTKAYPADPIPYLIGKPDQGQPVNLQQEANARRFYSNQNQFSFDVLSPTYRWQRRWTAAELSRTLAQTLPELSTTKNTRDFIKPAFKSGQAIGQLKQLTITRRGVSGKAMVLKVETTTGTWLLEKEFVIRKALLHQNRMLPSANVVFNTDADAKGNLTAITAIGGGFGHGVGMSQYGARYMSLHGYNFAKILQHYYSHVAIGTIPLHIGQNQGARLSFYVPPLSKPATLNISSESGLPSPPTVLINSKRVTMPWGSISTARSINLDPYLKAGTVNQLIIKPSRSGTAKAWIELVDGSSAPKST
;
A
#
# COMPACT_ATOMS: atom_id res chain seq x y z
N GLU A 1 -17.23 5.29 -4.37
CA GLU A 1 -16.20 5.78 -3.43
C GLU A 1 -14.87 5.04 -3.59
N ALA A 2 -14.84 3.72 -3.81
CA ALA A 2 -13.58 2.97 -4.03
C ALA A 2 -12.68 3.55 -5.14
N LEU A 3 -13.27 3.92 -6.29
CA LEU A 3 -12.52 4.53 -7.40
C LEU A 3 -11.93 5.90 -7.05
N LYS A 4 -12.59 6.67 -6.17
CA LYS A 4 -12.05 7.95 -5.67
C LYS A 4 -10.85 7.69 -4.76
N ALA A 5 -10.93 6.69 -3.87
CA ALA A 5 -9.80 6.29 -3.03
C ALA A 5 -8.61 5.83 -3.90
N GLN A 6 -8.89 5.03 -4.94
CA GLN A 6 -7.87 4.62 -5.91
C GLN A 6 -7.25 5.80 -6.67
N ALA A 7 -8.05 6.78 -7.10
CA ALA A 7 -7.55 7.97 -7.79
C ALA A 7 -6.61 8.80 -6.90
N VAL A 8 -6.96 8.99 -5.63
CA VAL A 8 -6.11 9.68 -4.65
C VAL A 8 -4.82 8.89 -4.39
N ALA A 9 -4.91 7.58 -4.14
CA ALA A 9 -3.74 6.73 -3.92
C ALA A 9 -2.79 6.70 -5.13
N ALA A 10 -3.35 6.60 -6.34
CA ALA A 10 -2.56 6.63 -7.58
C ALA A 10 -1.84 7.98 -7.74
N ARG A 11 -2.52 9.11 -7.45
CA ARG A 11 -1.92 10.45 -7.48
C ARG A 11 -0.80 10.59 -6.46
N ASN A 12 -0.99 10.10 -5.23
CA ASN A 12 0.05 10.06 -4.21
C ASN A 12 1.30 9.32 -4.68
N TYR A 13 1.13 8.10 -5.22
CA TYR A 13 2.26 7.30 -5.67
C TYR A 13 2.95 7.93 -6.89
N ALA A 14 2.22 8.60 -7.79
CA ALA A 14 2.83 9.33 -8.90
C ALA A 14 3.72 10.51 -8.42
N ILE A 15 3.32 11.18 -7.34
CA ILE A 15 4.09 12.28 -6.73
C ILE A 15 5.27 11.75 -5.91
N HIS A 16 5.08 10.65 -5.20
CA HIS A 16 6.05 10.08 -4.28
C HIS A 16 6.15 8.54 -4.47
N PRO A 17 6.78 8.10 -5.58
CA PRO A 17 6.92 6.66 -5.87
C PRO A 17 7.93 6.01 -4.95
N ARG A 18 7.76 4.70 -4.69
CA ARG A 18 8.68 3.93 -3.83
C ARG A 18 10.10 3.86 -4.42
N GLU A 19 10.19 3.72 -5.74
CA GLU A 19 11.45 3.65 -6.47
C GLU A 19 11.32 4.48 -7.75
N LYS A 20 12.46 5.02 -8.22
CA LYS A 20 12.60 5.63 -9.56
C LYS A 20 13.47 4.72 -10.43
N PRO A 21 12.88 3.65 -10.99
CA PRO A 21 13.62 2.66 -11.79
C PRO A 21 14.28 3.22 -13.05
N TRP A 22 13.76 4.33 -13.59
CA TRP A 22 14.33 5.02 -14.75
C TRP A 22 14.70 6.46 -14.40
N PRO A 23 15.81 6.99 -14.95
CA PRO A 23 16.23 8.38 -14.70
C PRO A 23 15.30 9.41 -15.35
N ASP A 24 14.69 9.07 -16.49
CA ASP A 24 13.92 10.01 -17.31
C ASP A 24 12.42 10.03 -17.00
N PHE A 25 11.93 9.09 -16.18
CA PHE A 25 10.51 8.93 -15.87
C PHE A 25 10.28 8.75 -14.37
N ASP A 26 9.25 9.42 -13.84
CA ASP A 26 8.88 9.26 -12.43
C ASP A 26 8.19 7.92 -12.13
N ILE A 27 7.42 7.38 -13.09
CA ILE A 27 6.69 6.10 -12.97
C ILE A 27 6.65 5.36 -14.32
N CYS A 28 6.22 4.10 -14.29
CA CYS A 28 6.07 3.20 -15.42
C CYS A 28 4.66 2.63 -15.54
N ASP A 29 4.34 2.02 -16.68
CA ASP A 29 3.02 1.47 -17.05
C ASP A 29 2.77 0.02 -16.59
N SER A 30 3.71 -0.57 -15.86
CA SER A 30 3.63 -1.94 -15.39
C SER A 30 3.26 -2.05 -13.90
N GLN A 31 2.98 -3.28 -13.44
CA GLN A 31 2.75 -3.59 -12.03
C GLN A 31 3.95 -3.28 -11.13
N TYR A 32 5.12 -2.95 -11.69
CA TYR A 32 6.25 -2.42 -10.94
C TYR A 32 5.94 -1.04 -10.35
N CYS A 33 5.22 -0.20 -11.09
CA CYS A 33 4.81 1.14 -10.67
C CYS A 33 3.28 1.18 -10.55
N GLN A 34 2.58 1.45 -11.65
CA GLN A 34 1.12 1.47 -11.73
C GLN A 34 0.69 0.88 -13.08
N ALA A 35 -0.29 -0.02 -13.06
CA ALA A 35 -0.78 -0.62 -14.29
C ALA A 35 -1.49 0.46 -15.15
N TYR A 36 -0.96 0.69 -16.36
CA TYR A 36 -1.57 1.54 -17.38
C TYR A 36 -1.76 0.74 -18.66
N TYR A 37 -3.01 0.46 -19.02
CA TYR A 37 -3.37 -0.35 -20.19
C TYR A 37 -3.69 0.50 -21.43
N GLY A 38 -3.34 1.79 -21.41
CA GLY A 38 -3.60 2.73 -22.50
C GLY A 38 -4.97 3.42 -22.42
N ALA A 39 -5.09 4.56 -23.12
CA ALA A 39 -6.28 5.42 -23.11
C ALA A 39 -7.57 4.70 -23.57
N ALA A 40 -7.47 3.65 -24.38
CA ALA A 40 -8.61 2.85 -24.80
C ALA A 40 -9.31 2.09 -23.65
N THR A 41 -8.67 2.00 -22.48
CA THR A 41 -9.22 1.34 -21.28
C THR A 41 -9.87 2.32 -20.30
N GLU A 42 -9.93 3.61 -20.64
CA GLU A 42 -10.63 4.60 -19.83
C GLU A 42 -12.11 4.25 -19.67
N HIS A 43 -12.64 4.57 -18.49
CA HIS A 43 -14.03 4.28 -18.14
C HIS A 43 -14.68 5.52 -17.55
N PRO A 44 -15.90 5.92 -17.99
CA PRO A 44 -16.55 7.16 -17.53
C PRO A 44 -16.66 7.28 -16.00
N LEU A 45 -16.92 6.16 -15.32
CA LEU A 45 -16.99 6.14 -13.86
C LEU A 45 -15.64 6.42 -13.18
N ALA A 46 -14.52 5.99 -13.77
CA ALA A 46 -13.19 6.30 -13.29
C ALA A 46 -12.86 7.78 -13.53
N ASN A 47 -13.18 8.30 -14.72
CA ASN A 47 -12.98 9.72 -15.06
C ASN A 47 -13.75 10.63 -14.09
N LYS A 48 -15.01 10.31 -13.82
CA LYS A 48 -15.81 11.02 -12.79
C LYS A 48 -15.18 10.95 -11.39
N ALA A 49 -14.58 9.81 -11.02
CA ALA A 49 -13.90 9.69 -9.72
C ALA A 49 -12.61 10.53 -9.65
N ILE A 50 -11.87 10.65 -10.76
CA ILE A 50 -10.69 11.49 -10.89
C ILE A 50 -11.07 12.97 -10.75
N GLU A 51 -12.10 13.42 -11.48
CA GLU A 51 -12.64 14.78 -11.39
C GLU A 51 -13.11 15.10 -9.96
N GLN A 52 -13.87 14.18 -9.36
CA GLN A 52 -14.38 14.30 -7.98
C GLN A 52 -13.33 14.00 -6.90
N THR A 53 -12.05 13.96 -7.25
CA THR A 53 -10.90 13.96 -6.33
C THR A 53 -9.77 14.84 -6.83
N GLN A 54 -10.04 15.76 -7.75
CA GLN A 54 -9.03 16.63 -8.34
C GLN A 54 -8.23 17.34 -7.24
N GLY A 55 -6.90 17.34 -7.38
CA GLY A 55 -5.99 18.02 -6.44
C GLY A 55 -5.91 17.41 -5.04
N LEU A 56 -6.62 16.31 -4.75
CA LEU A 56 -6.60 15.65 -3.45
C LEU A 56 -5.54 14.57 -3.36
N VAL A 57 -4.83 14.55 -2.23
CA VAL A 57 -3.81 13.58 -1.82
C VAL A 57 -4.04 13.18 -0.36
N ALA A 58 -3.50 12.03 0.03
CA ALA A 58 -3.32 11.64 1.43
C ALA A 58 -1.99 12.19 1.97
N LEU A 59 -2.02 12.76 3.18
CA LEU A 59 -0.90 13.42 3.83
C LEU A 59 -0.60 12.76 5.17
N PHE A 60 0.67 12.59 5.50
CA PHE A 60 1.13 12.27 6.85
C PHE A 60 2.05 13.38 7.33
N LYS A 61 1.71 14.04 8.44
CA LYS A 61 2.45 15.22 8.96
C LYS A 61 2.73 16.28 7.89
N ALA A 62 1.71 16.60 7.10
CA ALA A 62 1.75 17.55 5.99
C ALA A 62 2.56 17.11 4.75
N ASP A 63 3.15 15.92 4.68
CA ASP A 63 3.83 15.45 3.47
C ASP A 63 2.99 14.38 2.73
N PRO A 64 2.97 14.37 1.38
CA PRO A 64 2.32 13.31 0.62
C PRO A 64 2.86 11.93 0.99
N ILE A 65 1.98 10.98 1.27
CA ILE A 65 2.38 9.62 1.61
C ILE A 65 2.83 8.83 0.38
N LEU A 66 3.69 7.82 0.60
CA LEU A 66 3.82 6.68 -0.30
C LEU A 66 2.54 5.83 -0.22
N ALA A 67 1.64 5.98 -1.18
CA ALA A 67 0.37 5.25 -1.20
C ALA A 67 0.47 3.92 -1.98
N LEU A 68 0.99 2.88 -1.33
CA LEU A 68 0.97 1.52 -1.90
C LEU A 68 -0.44 0.92 -1.88
N TYR A 69 -0.75 0.06 -2.85
CA TYR A 69 -2.01 -0.67 -2.90
C TYR A 69 -1.84 -1.99 -3.66
N SER A 70 -2.65 -2.99 -3.31
CA SER A 70 -2.66 -4.28 -3.99
C SER A 70 -4.08 -4.84 -4.13
N SER A 71 -4.25 -5.93 -4.87
CA SER A 71 -5.59 -6.42 -5.23
C SER A 71 -6.40 -6.81 -4.00
N SER A 72 -5.86 -7.69 -3.16
CA SER A 72 -6.53 -8.17 -1.96
C SER A 72 -5.52 -8.57 -0.89
N HIS A 73 -5.83 -8.34 0.38
CA HIS A 73 -4.93 -8.63 1.51
C HIS A 73 -5.24 -9.96 2.20
N GLY A 74 -6.43 -10.52 1.95
CA GLY A 74 -6.88 -11.74 2.60
C GLY A 74 -7.40 -11.50 4.02
N GLY A 75 -7.79 -10.26 4.35
CA GLY A 75 -8.37 -9.89 5.64
C GLY A 75 -7.42 -9.26 6.65
N HIS A 76 -6.15 -9.11 6.30
CA HIS A 76 -5.16 -8.42 7.13
C HIS A 76 -4.10 -7.77 6.25
N SER A 77 -3.93 -6.45 6.34
CA SER A 77 -2.84 -5.75 5.65
C SER A 77 -1.48 -6.04 6.30
N GLU A 78 -0.39 -5.86 5.56
CA GLU A 78 0.97 -6.04 6.04
C GLU A 78 1.66 -4.68 6.27
N SER A 79 2.61 -4.66 7.20
CA SER A 79 3.52 -3.52 7.38
C SER A 79 4.58 -3.45 6.28
N TYR A 80 4.99 -2.24 5.90
CA TYR A 80 5.94 -2.02 4.81
C TYR A 80 7.22 -2.86 4.91
N GLU A 81 7.85 -2.86 6.08
CA GLU A 81 9.12 -3.52 6.37
C GLU A 81 9.07 -5.03 6.13
N ASN A 82 7.91 -5.66 6.36
CA ASN A 82 7.76 -7.10 6.25
C ASN A 82 7.63 -7.58 4.80
N ALA A 83 7.20 -6.71 3.89
CA ALA A 83 7.01 -7.04 2.48
C ALA A 83 8.18 -6.58 1.59
N PHE A 84 8.82 -5.47 1.94
CA PHE A 84 9.82 -4.81 1.09
C PHE A 84 11.22 -4.82 1.70
N SER A 85 12.21 -4.74 0.83
CA SER A 85 13.59 -4.43 1.17
C SER A 85 13.86 -2.96 0.90
N ASP A 86 14.89 -2.40 1.54
CA ASP A 86 15.39 -1.08 1.20
C ASP A 86 15.75 -1.03 -0.30
N PRO A 87 15.32 0.01 -1.04
CA PRO A 87 15.51 0.05 -2.49
C PRO A 87 16.99 0.23 -2.90
N VAL A 88 17.85 0.77 -2.03
CA VAL A 88 19.26 1.07 -2.35
C VAL A 88 20.20 -0.01 -1.79
N THR A 89 20.20 -0.19 -0.48
CA THR A 89 21.07 -1.12 0.27
C THR A 89 20.61 -2.57 0.15
N LYS A 90 19.36 -2.81 -0.28
CA LYS A 90 18.70 -4.13 -0.32
C LYS A 90 18.57 -4.81 1.04
N ALA A 91 18.76 -4.08 2.15
CA ALA A 91 18.50 -4.58 3.49
C ALA A 91 17.04 -5.08 3.61
N TYR A 92 16.85 -6.24 4.27
CA TYR A 92 15.55 -6.83 4.52
C TYR A 92 15.48 -7.41 5.95
N PRO A 93 14.46 -7.06 6.75
CA PRO A 93 13.35 -6.11 6.50
C PRO A 93 13.80 -4.69 6.14
N ALA A 94 12.97 -3.92 5.42
CA ALA A 94 13.21 -2.49 5.22
C ALA A 94 12.93 -1.68 6.50
N ASP A 95 13.22 -0.38 6.48
CA ASP A 95 12.81 0.51 7.57
C ASP A 95 11.29 0.70 7.59
N PRO A 96 10.66 0.75 8.78
CA PRO A 96 9.22 0.89 8.91
C PRO A 96 8.73 2.26 8.44
N ILE A 97 7.54 2.29 7.82
CA ILE A 97 6.88 3.52 7.39
C ILE A 97 5.64 3.75 8.28
N PRO A 98 5.55 4.87 9.05
CA PRO A 98 4.55 5.05 10.11
C PRO A 98 3.08 4.97 9.68
N TYR A 99 2.77 5.22 8.41
CA TYR A 99 1.42 5.16 7.87
C TYR A 99 1.14 3.87 7.07
N LEU A 100 2.12 2.99 6.88
CA LEU A 100 1.99 1.69 6.21
C LEU A 100 2.18 0.56 7.23
N ILE A 101 1.27 0.50 8.20
CA ILE A 101 1.26 -0.48 9.29
C ILE A 101 0.19 -1.53 9.01
N GLY A 102 0.56 -2.81 9.09
CA GLY A 102 -0.37 -3.92 8.90
C GLY A 102 -1.37 -4.06 10.03
N LYS A 103 -2.64 -4.29 9.69
CA LYS A 103 -3.74 -4.47 10.64
C LYS A 103 -4.87 -5.30 10.03
N PRO A 104 -5.73 -5.95 10.84
CA PRO A 104 -6.89 -6.65 10.31
C PRO A 104 -7.88 -5.66 9.71
N ASP A 105 -8.65 -6.10 8.71
CA ASP A 105 -9.74 -5.28 8.16
C ASP A 105 -10.75 -4.90 9.25
N GLN A 106 -11.05 -5.84 10.14
CA GLN A 106 -11.92 -5.65 11.31
C GLN A 106 -11.60 -6.64 12.44
N GLY A 107 -12.13 -6.35 13.62
CA GLY A 107 -12.03 -7.22 14.80
C GLY A 107 -10.74 -7.05 15.57
N GLN A 108 -10.58 -7.89 16.59
CA GLN A 108 -9.38 -7.86 17.43
C GLN A 108 -8.18 -8.42 16.69
N PRO A 109 -6.97 -7.86 16.89
CA PRO A 109 -5.76 -8.39 16.28
C PRO A 109 -5.53 -9.85 16.69
N VAL A 110 -5.45 -10.74 15.71
CA VAL A 110 -4.97 -12.11 15.91
C VAL A 110 -3.46 -12.09 15.64
N ASN A 111 -2.65 -12.70 16.52
CA ASN A 111 -1.22 -12.80 16.27
C ASN A 111 -0.94 -13.84 15.16
N LEU A 112 -1.00 -13.39 13.90
CA LEU A 112 -0.73 -14.21 12.72
C LEU A 112 0.76 -14.51 12.50
N GLN A 113 1.65 -13.98 13.34
CA GLN A 113 3.07 -14.37 13.30
C GLN A 113 3.27 -15.80 13.82
N GLN A 114 2.30 -16.33 14.58
CA GLN A 114 2.29 -17.73 15.02
C GLN A 114 1.70 -18.65 13.95
N GLU A 115 2.41 -19.73 13.62
CA GLU A 115 2.03 -20.70 12.58
C GLU A 115 0.61 -21.26 12.78
N ALA A 116 0.26 -21.65 14.01
CA ALA A 116 -1.05 -22.21 14.33
C ALA A 116 -2.19 -21.21 14.07
N ASN A 117 -2.00 -19.94 14.42
CA ASN A 117 -2.98 -18.88 14.19
C ASN A 117 -3.11 -18.55 12.70
N ALA A 118 -1.99 -18.43 11.99
CA ALA A 118 -1.98 -18.23 10.54
C ALA A 118 -2.73 -19.37 9.83
N ARG A 119 -2.48 -20.62 10.24
CA ARG A 119 -3.15 -21.80 9.67
C ARG A 119 -4.65 -21.75 9.90
N ARG A 120 -5.10 -21.50 11.13
CA ARG A 120 -6.53 -21.34 11.43
C ARG A 120 -7.17 -20.21 10.63
N PHE A 121 -6.48 -19.08 10.49
CA PHE A 121 -6.98 -17.91 9.77
C PHE A 121 -7.14 -18.15 8.27
N TYR A 122 -6.11 -18.72 7.62
CA TYR A 122 -6.11 -18.95 6.17
C TYR A 122 -6.88 -20.21 5.75
N SER A 123 -7.08 -21.18 6.63
CA SER A 123 -7.95 -22.33 6.35
C SER A 123 -9.43 -22.03 6.59
N ASN A 124 -9.79 -20.94 7.27
CA ASN A 124 -11.18 -20.54 7.46
C ASN A 124 -11.73 -19.81 6.22
N GLN A 125 -12.65 -20.48 5.52
CA GLN A 125 -13.34 -19.93 4.34
C GLN A 125 -14.42 -18.89 4.70
N ASN A 126 -14.95 -18.96 5.92
CA ASN A 126 -16.10 -18.15 6.37
C ASN A 126 -15.68 -16.97 7.24
N GLN A 127 -14.39 -16.69 7.36
CA GLN A 127 -13.91 -15.53 8.10
C GLN A 127 -14.40 -14.25 7.42
N PHE A 128 -15.10 -13.40 8.17
CA PHE A 128 -15.49 -12.09 7.67
C PHE A 128 -14.26 -11.17 7.47
N SER A 129 -14.28 -10.38 6.40
CA SER A 129 -13.25 -9.40 6.03
C SER A 129 -13.80 -8.50 4.92
N PHE A 130 -13.18 -7.34 4.70
CA PHE A 130 -13.52 -6.49 3.55
C PHE A 130 -13.05 -7.08 2.23
N ASP A 131 -12.10 -8.01 2.25
CA ASP A 131 -11.60 -8.71 1.07
C ASP A 131 -12.50 -9.85 0.56
N VAL A 132 -13.61 -10.19 1.24
CA VAL A 132 -14.44 -11.39 0.93
C VAL A 132 -15.00 -11.43 -0.49
N LEU A 133 -15.08 -10.28 -1.17
CA LEU A 133 -15.51 -10.20 -2.58
C LEU A 133 -14.40 -10.57 -3.58
N SER A 134 -13.16 -10.77 -3.11
CA SER A 134 -12.04 -11.14 -3.95
C SER A 134 -12.09 -12.63 -4.31
N PRO A 135 -11.92 -13.01 -5.59
CA PRO A 135 -11.78 -14.42 -5.98
C PRO A 135 -10.51 -15.07 -5.40
N THR A 136 -9.59 -14.25 -4.89
CA THR A 136 -8.35 -14.67 -4.24
C THR A 136 -8.38 -14.41 -2.73
N TYR A 137 -9.54 -14.09 -2.15
CA TYR A 137 -9.67 -13.91 -0.70
C TYR A 137 -9.09 -15.10 0.07
N ARG A 138 -9.42 -16.30 -0.42
CA ARG A 138 -8.78 -17.57 -0.07
C ARG A 138 -8.39 -18.29 -1.35
N TRP A 139 -7.24 -18.95 -1.33
CA TRP A 139 -6.75 -19.73 -2.47
C TRP A 139 -5.99 -20.96 -1.99
N GLN A 140 -5.94 -21.97 -2.86
CA GLN A 140 -5.21 -23.21 -2.63
C GLN A 140 -4.40 -23.60 -3.87
N ARG A 141 -3.22 -24.16 -3.64
CA ARG A 141 -2.34 -24.75 -4.66
C ARG A 141 -1.78 -26.05 -4.11
N ARG A 142 -1.64 -27.07 -4.96
CA ARG A 142 -1.16 -28.39 -4.56
C ARG A 142 -0.15 -28.91 -5.57
N TRP A 143 0.91 -29.53 -5.08
CA TRP A 143 1.91 -30.22 -5.88
C TRP A 143 2.15 -31.60 -5.27
N THR A 144 2.45 -32.58 -6.11
CA THR A 144 3.21 -33.75 -5.66
C THR A 144 4.62 -33.31 -5.23
N ALA A 145 5.26 -34.10 -4.36
CA ALA A 145 6.64 -33.85 -3.93
C ALA A 145 7.61 -33.81 -5.13
N ALA A 146 7.39 -34.66 -6.12
CA ALA A 146 8.19 -34.71 -7.35
C ALA A 146 8.01 -33.46 -8.23
N GLU A 147 6.78 -32.97 -8.38
CA GLU A 147 6.52 -31.71 -9.09
C GLU A 147 7.20 -30.54 -8.40
N LEU A 148 7.02 -30.39 -7.10
CA LEU A 148 7.60 -29.26 -6.37
C LEU A 148 9.13 -29.31 -6.33
N SER A 149 9.71 -30.51 -6.24
CA SER A 149 11.16 -30.70 -6.37
C SER A 149 11.67 -30.20 -7.72
N ARG A 150 10.98 -30.52 -8.82
CA ARG A 150 11.32 -30.03 -10.17
C ARG A 150 11.16 -28.51 -10.28
N THR A 151 10.08 -27.95 -9.73
CA THR A 151 9.88 -26.49 -9.69
C THR A 151 11.00 -25.78 -8.95
N LEU A 152 11.41 -26.28 -7.78
CA LEU A 152 12.52 -25.70 -7.00
C LEU A 152 13.86 -25.88 -7.72
N ALA A 153 14.09 -27.03 -8.38
CA ALA A 153 15.26 -27.28 -9.21
C ALA A 153 15.42 -26.28 -10.36
N GLN A 154 14.31 -25.77 -10.90
CA GLN A 154 14.33 -24.75 -11.94
C GLN A 154 14.45 -23.32 -11.36
N THR A 155 13.60 -22.98 -10.39
CA THR A 155 13.42 -21.60 -9.95
C THR A 155 14.51 -21.10 -9.03
N LEU A 156 15.07 -21.94 -8.15
CA LEU A 156 16.09 -21.51 -7.20
C LEU A 156 17.40 -21.08 -7.87
N PRO A 157 17.95 -21.83 -8.85
CA PRO A 157 19.11 -21.36 -9.61
C PRO A 157 18.85 -20.04 -10.36
N GLU A 158 17.68 -19.89 -11.02
CA GLU A 158 17.31 -18.67 -11.75
C GLU A 158 17.26 -17.44 -10.82
N LEU A 159 16.62 -17.59 -9.66
CA LEU A 159 16.51 -16.52 -8.67
C LEU A 159 17.86 -16.16 -8.04
N SER A 160 18.82 -17.08 -8.06
CA SER A 160 20.14 -16.89 -7.46
C SER A 160 21.15 -16.19 -8.38
N THR A 161 20.86 -16.08 -9.67
CA THR A 161 21.67 -15.31 -10.61
C THR A 161 21.17 -13.89 -10.80
N THR A 162 19.88 -13.64 -10.52
CA THR A 162 19.23 -12.35 -10.75
C THR A 162 19.62 -11.34 -9.65
N LYS A 163 20.18 -10.18 -10.06
CA LYS A 163 20.65 -9.10 -9.16
C LYS A 163 19.65 -8.70 -8.07
N ASN A 164 18.35 -8.70 -8.38
CA ASN A 164 17.30 -8.25 -7.46
C ASN A 164 16.78 -9.35 -6.51
N THR A 165 17.19 -10.61 -6.67
CA THR A 165 16.69 -11.74 -5.88
C THR A 165 17.79 -12.57 -5.24
N ARG A 166 19.00 -12.58 -5.79
CA ARG A 166 20.10 -13.45 -5.35
C ARG A 166 20.48 -13.30 -3.88
N ASP A 167 20.45 -12.07 -3.36
CA ASP A 167 20.89 -11.78 -1.99
C ASP A 167 19.85 -12.22 -0.93
N PHE A 168 18.64 -12.56 -1.38
CA PHE A 168 17.55 -13.08 -0.55
C PHE A 168 17.47 -14.61 -0.54
N ILE A 169 18.48 -15.29 -1.11
CA ILE A 169 18.58 -16.76 -1.10
C ILE A 169 19.88 -17.15 -0.39
N LYS A 170 19.75 -17.87 0.73
CA LYS A 170 20.90 -18.19 1.60
C LYS A 170 20.97 -19.70 1.89
N PRO A 171 22.12 -20.36 1.73
CA PRO A 171 23.34 -19.84 1.13
C PRO A 171 23.15 -19.57 -0.38
N ALA A 172 24.04 -18.77 -0.96
CA ALA A 172 24.03 -18.53 -2.40
C ALA A 172 24.22 -19.85 -3.18
N PHE A 173 23.46 -20.03 -4.25
CA PHE A 173 23.56 -21.21 -5.10
C PHE A 173 24.85 -21.22 -5.90
N LYS A 174 25.52 -22.37 -5.91
CA LYS A 174 26.67 -22.62 -6.78
C LYS A 174 26.18 -23.11 -8.15
N SER A 175 26.85 -22.69 -9.22
CA SER A 175 26.54 -23.16 -10.58
C SER A 175 26.62 -24.69 -10.64
N GLY A 176 25.62 -25.34 -11.26
CA GLY A 176 25.54 -26.80 -11.38
C GLY A 176 25.16 -27.54 -10.08
N GLN A 177 24.87 -26.85 -8.98
CA GLN A 177 24.46 -27.50 -7.73
C GLN A 177 23.07 -28.14 -7.87
N ALA A 178 22.99 -29.44 -7.63
CA ALA A 178 21.72 -30.16 -7.60
C ALA A 178 20.89 -29.78 -6.36
N ILE A 179 19.60 -29.48 -6.55
CA ILE A 179 18.64 -29.20 -5.47
C ILE A 179 18.17 -30.48 -4.77
N GLY A 180 18.19 -31.62 -5.46
CA GLY A 180 17.67 -32.88 -4.92
C GLY A 180 16.16 -32.89 -4.74
N GLN A 181 15.69 -33.84 -3.94
CA GLN A 181 14.26 -34.01 -3.65
C GLN A 181 13.86 -33.20 -2.43
N LEU A 182 12.70 -32.56 -2.49
CA LEU A 182 12.12 -31.83 -1.38
C LEU A 182 11.82 -32.77 -0.20
N LYS A 183 12.24 -32.36 0.99
CA LYS A 183 11.91 -33.02 2.26
C LYS A 183 10.89 -32.22 3.04
N GLN A 184 11.07 -30.91 3.13
CA GLN A 184 10.24 -30.07 4.00
C GLN A 184 10.23 -28.60 3.55
N LEU A 185 9.10 -27.95 3.79
CA LEU A 185 8.95 -26.50 3.75
C LEU A 185 8.55 -25.99 5.14
N THR A 186 9.29 -25.02 5.67
CA THR A 186 9.01 -24.43 6.97
C THR A 186 9.09 -22.92 6.89
N ILE A 187 8.02 -22.21 7.28
CA ILE A 187 8.07 -20.76 7.41
C ILE A 187 8.68 -20.44 8.77
N THR A 188 9.88 -19.85 8.76
CA THR A 188 10.65 -19.57 9.99
C THR A 188 10.41 -18.17 10.54
N ARG A 189 9.91 -17.25 9.70
CA ARG A 189 9.53 -15.89 10.13
C ARG A 189 8.29 -15.43 9.37
N ARG A 190 7.35 -14.83 10.11
CA ARG A 190 6.09 -14.29 9.59
C ARG A 190 5.97 -12.80 9.91
N GLY A 191 5.36 -12.05 9.00
CA GLY A 191 4.95 -10.66 9.21
C GLY A 191 3.61 -10.56 9.96
N VAL A 192 3.12 -9.34 10.22
CA VAL A 192 1.93 -9.14 11.04
C VAL A 192 0.65 -9.68 10.37
N SER A 193 0.61 -9.76 9.03
CA SER A 193 -0.50 -10.41 8.33
C SER A 193 -0.34 -11.94 8.28
N GLY A 194 0.69 -12.52 8.91
CA GLY A 194 1.06 -13.92 8.71
C GLY A 194 1.74 -14.17 7.37
N LYS A 195 2.21 -13.14 6.68
CA LYS A 195 3.03 -13.26 5.46
C LYS A 195 4.29 -14.05 5.74
N ALA A 196 4.62 -15.03 4.91
CA ALA A 196 5.91 -15.70 4.95
C ALA A 196 7.01 -14.69 4.58
N MET A 197 7.83 -14.32 5.56
CA MET A 197 8.99 -13.44 5.37
C MET A 197 10.26 -14.23 5.08
N VAL A 198 10.37 -15.41 5.70
CA VAL A 198 11.47 -16.35 5.48
C VAL A 198 10.89 -17.76 5.36
N LEU A 199 11.14 -18.39 4.22
CA LEU A 199 10.81 -19.79 3.96
C LEU A 199 12.10 -20.61 3.95
N LYS A 200 12.18 -21.60 4.84
CA LYS A 200 13.20 -22.64 4.81
C LYS A 200 12.74 -23.77 3.89
N VAL A 201 13.57 -24.09 2.90
CA VAL A 201 13.41 -25.19 1.95
C VAL A 201 14.48 -26.23 2.25
N GLU A 202 14.06 -27.41 2.68
CA GLU A 202 14.96 -28.53 3.02
C GLU A 202 14.83 -29.62 1.97
N THR A 203 15.96 -30.08 1.45
CA THR A 203 16.02 -31.11 0.41
C THR A 203 17.01 -32.22 0.78
N THR A 204 17.19 -33.19 -0.12
CA THR A 204 18.21 -34.22 0.04
C THR A 204 19.64 -33.72 -0.08
N THR A 205 19.89 -32.57 -0.71
CA THR A 205 21.25 -32.06 -0.98
C THR A 205 21.59 -30.78 -0.22
N GLY A 206 20.61 -30.12 0.38
CA GLY A 206 20.86 -28.88 1.08
C GLY A 206 19.65 -28.27 1.77
N THR A 207 19.87 -27.08 2.31
CA THR A 207 18.85 -26.26 2.95
C THR A 207 19.04 -24.83 2.50
N TRP A 208 17.96 -24.18 2.10
CA TRP A 208 17.97 -22.78 1.67
C TRP A 208 16.91 -21.98 2.40
N LEU A 209 17.29 -20.77 2.78
CA LEU A 209 16.40 -19.73 3.27
C LEU A 209 16.07 -18.80 2.12
N LEU A 210 14.78 -18.69 1.82
CA LEU A 210 14.24 -17.73 0.87
C LEU A 210 13.61 -16.60 1.68
N GLU A 211 14.19 -15.41 1.58
CA GLU A 211 13.68 -14.21 2.22
C GLU A 211 12.82 -13.41 1.23
N LYS A 212 11.90 -12.58 1.73
CA LYS A 212 11.04 -11.68 0.96
C LYS A 212 9.93 -12.38 0.16
N GLU A 213 8.75 -11.79 0.22
CA GLU A 213 7.52 -12.36 -0.35
C GLU A 213 7.61 -12.68 -1.84
N PHE A 214 8.22 -11.80 -2.62
CA PHE A 214 8.37 -11.96 -4.06
C PHE A 214 9.19 -13.22 -4.42
N VAL A 215 10.32 -13.44 -3.72
CA VAL A 215 11.21 -14.59 -3.96
C VAL A 215 10.49 -15.87 -3.58
N ILE A 216 9.81 -15.89 -2.43
CA ILE A 216 9.04 -17.06 -1.97
C ILE A 216 7.94 -17.41 -2.97
N ARG A 217 7.16 -16.43 -3.44
CA ARG A 217 6.07 -16.65 -4.40
C ARG A 217 6.58 -17.09 -5.77
N LYS A 218 7.76 -16.60 -6.20
CA LYS A 218 8.39 -16.97 -7.48
C LYS A 218 9.12 -18.31 -7.42
N ALA A 219 9.65 -18.72 -6.27
CA ALA A 219 10.24 -20.04 -6.09
C ALA A 219 9.20 -21.18 -6.11
N LEU A 220 7.97 -20.89 -5.68
CA LEU A 220 6.88 -21.85 -5.59
C LEU A 220 5.87 -21.71 -6.74
N LEU A 221 6.36 -21.69 -7.99
CA LEU A 221 5.48 -21.63 -9.15
C LEU A 221 4.51 -22.84 -9.17
N HIS A 222 3.26 -22.56 -9.52
CA HIS A 222 2.27 -23.59 -9.80
C HIS A 222 1.70 -23.33 -11.19
N GLN A 223 1.88 -24.29 -12.11
CA GLN A 223 1.45 -24.14 -13.50
C GLN A 223 1.97 -22.82 -14.12
N ASN A 224 3.26 -22.54 -13.91
CA ASN A 224 3.96 -21.32 -14.36
C ASN A 224 3.40 -19.99 -13.80
N ARG A 225 2.57 -20.04 -12.75
CA ARG A 225 2.07 -18.84 -12.07
C ARG A 225 2.65 -18.76 -10.67
N MET A 226 3.08 -17.56 -10.30
CA MET A 226 3.47 -17.25 -8.92
C MET A 226 2.29 -17.46 -7.97
N LEU A 227 2.60 -17.77 -6.71
CA LEU A 227 1.55 -17.77 -5.69
C LEU A 227 0.86 -16.39 -5.65
N PRO A 228 -0.47 -16.33 -5.48
CA PRO A 228 -1.21 -15.07 -5.41
C PRO A 228 -0.64 -14.10 -4.38
N SER A 229 -0.22 -14.60 -3.22
CA SER A 229 0.42 -13.85 -2.15
C SER A 229 1.39 -14.76 -1.36
N ALA A 230 2.20 -14.18 -0.48
CA ALA A 230 2.98 -14.93 0.52
C ALA A 230 2.24 -15.07 1.86
N ASN A 231 0.96 -14.69 1.92
CA ASN A 231 0.08 -14.92 3.05
C ASN A 231 -0.38 -16.39 3.00
N VAL A 232 0.48 -17.31 3.45
CA VAL A 232 0.39 -18.75 3.15
C VAL A 232 0.77 -19.65 4.33
N VAL A 233 0.13 -20.81 4.39
CA VAL A 233 0.51 -21.98 5.21
C VAL A 233 0.65 -23.21 4.33
N PHE A 234 1.43 -24.19 4.77
CA PHE A 234 1.67 -25.43 4.04
C PHE A 234 1.15 -26.63 4.83
N ASN A 235 0.38 -27.51 4.17
CA ASN A 235 0.05 -28.85 4.64
C ASN A 235 0.93 -29.85 3.88
N THR A 236 1.45 -30.84 4.59
CA THR A 236 2.29 -31.90 4.03
C THR A 236 1.55 -33.23 4.12
N ASP A 237 1.52 -33.95 3.00
CA ASP A 237 1.05 -35.33 2.97
C ASP A 237 2.25 -36.26 2.91
N ALA A 238 2.17 -37.39 3.62
CA ALA A 238 3.22 -38.39 3.65
C ALA A 238 2.65 -39.80 3.38
N ASP A 239 3.49 -40.70 2.86
CA ASP A 239 3.15 -42.11 2.76
C ASP A 239 3.24 -42.82 4.13
N ALA A 240 2.90 -44.11 4.18
CA ALA A 240 2.96 -44.92 5.41
C ALA A 240 4.38 -45.03 6.01
N LYS A 241 5.43 -44.72 5.24
CA LYS A 241 6.83 -44.71 5.69
C LYS A 241 7.29 -43.32 6.12
N GLY A 242 6.41 -42.31 6.07
CA GLY A 242 6.72 -40.92 6.41
C GLY A 242 7.39 -40.13 5.29
N ASN A 243 7.47 -40.66 4.06
CA ASN A 243 8.05 -39.92 2.94
C ASN A 243 7.05 -38.88 2.43
N LEU A 244 7.53 -37.66 2.18
CA LEU A 244 6.73 -36.58 1.62
C LEU A 244 6.17 -36.99 0.23
N THR A 245 4.85 -36.97 0.08
CA THR A 245 4.16 -37.29 -1.18
C THR A 245 3.57 -36.05 -1.85
N ALA A 246 3.11 -35.07 -1.08
CA ALA A 246 2.54 -33.84 -1.60
C ALA A 246 2.64 -32.67 -0.61
N ILE A 247 2.58 -31.45 -1.16
CA ILE A 247 2.40 -30.22 -0.39
C ILE A 247 1.17 -29.48 -0.91
N THR A 248 0.36 -28.98 0.02
CA THR A 248 -0.75 -28.08 -0.27
C THR A 248 -0.47 -26.73 0.38
N ALA A 249 -0.35 -25.68 -0.44
CA ALA A 249 -0.34 -24.30 0.01
C ALA A 249 -1.76 -23.77 0.13
N ILE A 250 -2.10 -23.20 1.28
CA ILE A 250 -3.37 -22.53 1.56
C ILE A 250 -3.05 -21.11 1.96
N GLY A 251 -3.71 -20.13 1.36
CA GLY A 251 -3.42 -18.73 1.63
C GLY A 251 -4.59 -17.81 1.33
N GLY A 252 -4.32 -16.51 1.44
CA GLY A 252 -5.31 -15.48 1.16
C GLY A 252 -4.71 -14.21 0.55
N GLY A 253 -5.53 -13.49 -0.20
CA GLY A 253 -5.16 -12.25 -0.88
C GLY A 253 -4.34 -12.47 -2.17
N PHE A 254 -4.10 -11.36 -2.86
CA PHE A 254 -3.33 -11.27 -4.09
C PHE A 254 -2.51 -9.97 -4.10
N GLY A 255 -1.19 -10.11 -4.17
CA GLY A 255 -0.22 -9.00 -4.15
C GLY A 255 0.54 -8.88 -2.83
N HIS A 256 1.22 -7.76 -2.64
CA HIS A 256 2.14 -7.53 -1.53
C HIS A 256 1.41 -7.30 -0.19
N GLY A 257 0.17 -6.83 -0.19
CA GLY A 257 -0.65 -6.69 1.02
C GLY A 257 -0.44 -5.41 1.84
N VAL A 258 0.35 -4.46 1.35
CA VAL A 258 0.73 -3.23 2.08
C VAL A 258 -0.08 -2.04 1.56
N GLY A 259 -0.56 -1.19 2.47
CA GLY A 259 -1.36 -0.01 2.13
C GLY A 259 -2.82 -0.39 1.87
N MET A 260 -3.38 -0.02 0.71
CA MET A 260 -4.81 -0.20 0.40
C MET A 260 -5.14 -1.49 -0.36
N SER A 261 -6.13 -2.25 0.14
CA SER A 261 -6.73 -3.36 -0.61
C SER A 261 -7.77 -2.81 -1.60
N GLN A 262 -7.66 -3.18 -2.88
CA GLN A 262 -8.61 -2.75 -3.91
C GLN A 262 -9.99 -3.40 -3.72
N TYR A 263 -10.02 -4.71 -3.44
CA TYR A 263 -11.26 -5.41 -3.12
C TYR A 263 -11.85 -4.96 -1.78
N GLY A 264 -11.00 -4.71 -0.79
CA GLY A 264 -11.44 -4.17 0.49
C GLY A 264 -12.01 -2.75 0.37
N ALA A 265 -11.39 -1.87 -0.42
CA ALA A 265 -11.93 -0.55 -0.76
C ALA A 265 -13.29 -0.67 -1.49
N ARG A 266 -13.44 -1.63 -2.40
CA ARG A 266 -14.72 -1.93 -3.06
C ARG A 266 -15.78 -2.34 -2.05
N TYR A 267 -15.49 -3.28 -1.16
CA TYR A 267 -16.42 -3.70 -0.11
C TYR A 267 -16.84 -2.52 0.76
N MET A 268 -15.88 -1.75 1.29
CA MET A 268 -16.17 -0.57 2.10
C MET A 268 -17.06 0.43 1.32
N SER A 269 -16.77 0.67 0.04
CA SER A 269 -17.59 1.56 -0.79
C SER A 269 -19.02 1.06 -0.99
N LEU A 270 -19.24 -0.26 -1.04
CA LEU A 270 -20.59 -0.85 -1.13
C LEU A 270 -21.35 -0.76 0.19
N HIS A 271 -20.65 -0.60 1.32
CA HIS A 271 -21.21 -0.49 2.66
C HIS A 271 -21.21 0.95 3.19
N GLY A 272 -21.23 1.94 2.29
CA GLY A 272 -21.44 3.35 2.64
C GLY A 272 -20.22 4.11 3.13
N TYR A 273 -19.04 3.50 3.18
CA TYR A 273 -17.81 4.23 3.51
C TYR A 273 -17.41 5.13 2.35
N ASN A 274 -17.15 6.41 2.66
CA ASN A 274 -16.60 7.35 1.70
C ASN A 274 -15.09 7.11 1.46
N PHE A 275 -14.56 7.71 0.40
CA PHE A 275 -13.16 7.49 0.03
C PHE A 275 -12.15 7.93 1.10
N ALA A 276 -12.45 8.97 1.88
CA ALA A 276 -11.56 9.44 2.94
C ALA A 276 -11.45 8.39 4.06
N LYS A 277 -12.59 7.81 4.49
CA LYS A 277 -12.60 6.71 5.46
C LYS A 277 -11.92 5.45 4.93
N ILE A 278 -12.07 5.16 3.63
CA ILE A 278 -11.34 4.05 2.99
C ILE A 278 -9.82 4.29 3.10
N LEU A 279 -9.34 5.47 2.71
CA LEU A 279 -7.91 5.78 2.77
C LEU A 279 -7.39 5.80 4.21
N GLN A 280 -8.12 6.39 5.16
CA GLN A 280 -7.75 6.41 6.58
C GLN A 280 -7.81 5.02 7.23
N HIS A 281 -8.65 4.13 6.71
CA HIS A 281 -8.65 2.74 7.12
C HIS A 281 -7.35 2.06 6.68
N TYR A 282 -6.84 2.29 5.48
CA TYR A 282 -5.64 1.56 5.00
C TYR A 282 -4.30 2.26 5.30
N TYR A 283 -4.30 3.58 5.44
CA TYR A 283 -3.12 4.37 5.73
C TYR A 283 -3.27 5.03 7.11
N SER A 284 -2.43 4.66 8.06
CA SER A 284 -2.56 5.07 9.46
C SER A 284 -2.25 6.56 9.65
N HIS A 285 -3.12 7.25 10.39
CA HIS A 285 -2.95 8.66 10.78
C HIS A 285 -2.78 9.65 9.61
N VAL A 286 -3.38 9.35 8.45
CA VAL A 286 -3.35 10.26 7.31
C VAL A 286 -4.52 11.24 7.30
N ALA A 287 -4.24 12.45 6.82
CA ALA A 287 -5.26 13.44 6.47
C ALA A 287 -5.51 13.39 4.95
N ILE A 288 -6.71 13.75 4.52
CA ILE A 288 -6.99 13.99 3.09
C ILE A 288 -6.90 15.50 2.86
N GLY A 289 -6.17 15.90 1.84
CA GLY A 289 -5.88 17.31 1.64
C GLY A 289 -5.29 17.60 0.27
N THR A 290 -4.68 18.77 0.14
CA THR A 290 -3.96 19.15 -1.06
C THR A 290 -2.46 18.95 -0.88
N ILE A 291 -1.72 18.83 -1.99
CA ILE A 291 -0.26 18.90 -1.92
C ILE A 291 0.17 20.22 -1.25
N PRO A 292 1.19 20.21 -0.37
CA PRO A 292 1.74 21.43 0.19
C PRO A 292 2.33 22.34 -0.88
N LEU A 293 1.95 23.60 -0.82
CA LEU A 293 2.42 24.66 -1.68
C LEU A 293 3.53 25.42 -0.95
N HIS A 294 4.67 25.59 -1.62
CA HIS A 294 5.73 26.45 -1.14
C HIS A 294 5.43 27.91 -1.52
N ILE A 295 5.48 28.79 -0.54
CA ILE A 295 5.29 30.23 -0.66
C ILE A 295 6.61 30.90 -0.34
N GLY A 296 7.05 31.82 -1.19
CA GLY A 296 8.31 32.54 -1.02
C GLY A 296 8.21 34.01 -1.43
N GLN A 297 9.37 34.69 -1.40
CA GLN A 297 9.49 36.15 -1.59
C GLN A 297 8.95 36.66 -2.94
N ASN A 298 8.94 35.82 -3.98
CA ASN A 298 8.37 36.14 -5.30
C ASN A 298 7.60 34.95 -5.89
N GLN A 299 7.28 33.96 -5.06
CA GLN A 299 6.62 32.74 -5.49
C GLN A 299 5.26 32.65 -4.80
N GLY A 300 4.23 32.95 -5.58
CA GLY A 300 2.86 32.60 -5.23
C GLY A 300 2.56 31.18 -5.66
N ALA A 301 1.39 30.69 -5.28
CA ALA A 301 0.94 29.38 -5.68
C ALA A 301 -0.53 29.41 -6.10
N ARG A 302 -0.88 28.56 -7.06
CA ARG A 302 -2.26 28.33 -7.46
C ARG A 302 -2.51 26.83 -7.50
N LEU A 303 -3.66 26.42 -6.98
CA LEU A 303 -4.09 25.03 -7.01
C LEU A 303 -5.61 24.97 -7.21
N SER A 304 -6.04 23.99 -7.99
CA SER A 304 -7.45 23.60 -8.08
C SER A 304 -7.65 22.30 -7.33
N PHE A 305 -8.68 22.23 -6.49
CA PHE A 305 -8.97 21.04 -5.69
C PHE A 305 -10.48 20.83 -5.51
N TYR A 306 -10.90 19.58 -5.51
CA TYR A 306 -12.28 19.19 -5.30
C TYR A 306 -12.62 19.20 -3.81
N VAL A 307 -13.80 19.71 -3.44
CA VAL A 307 -14.31 19.62 -2.06
C VAL A 307 -15.51 18.67 -2.05
N PRO A 308 -15.40 17.47 -1.44
CA PRO A 308 -16.53 16.55 -1.33
C PRO A 308 -17.70 17.15 -0.53
N PRO A 309 -18.95 16.80 -0.84
CA PRO A 309 -20.13 17.34 -0.15
C PRO A 309 -20.12 17.19 1.38
N LEU A 310 -19.47 16.15 1.90
CA LEU A 310 -19.44 15.80 3.34
C LEU A 310 -18.17 16.26 4.06
N SER A 311 -17.23 16.91 3.37
CA SER A 311 -15.94 17.30 3.93
C SER A 311 -16.03 18.62 4.70
N LYS A 312 -16.39 18.54 5.99
CA LYS A 312 -16.33 19.66 6.93
C LYS A 312 -15.77 19.23 8.30
N PRO A 313 -14.93 20.06 8.95
CA PRO A 313 -14.40 21.33 8.43
C PRO A 313 -13.27 21.15 7.41
N ALA A 314 -13.18 22.05 6.43
CA ALA A 314 -11.99 22.22 5.60
C ALA A 314 -11.10 23.31 6.19
N THR A 315 -9.81 23.04 6.33
CA THR A 315 -8.87 23.93 7.02
C THR A 315 -7.69 24.25 6.12
N LEU A 316 -7.33 25.52 6.01
CA LEU A 316 -6.04 25.93 5.45
C LEU A 316 -5.00 25.99 6.56
N ASN A 317 -3.96 25.20 6.40
CA ASN A 317 -2.80 25.18 7.28
C ASN A 317 -1.66 25.96 6.63
N ILE A 318 -0.97 26.78 7.42
CA ILE A 318 0.22 27.53 7.01
C ILE A 318 1.29 27.32 8.07
N SER A 319 2.46 26.84 7.66
CA SER A 319 3.62 26.64 8.54
C SER A 319 4.84 27.31 7.94
N SER A 320 5.68 27.89 8.79
CA SER A 320 6.91 28.58 8.39
C SER A 320 8.02 28.24 9.36
N GLU A 321 9.15 27.74 8.83
CA GLU A 321 10.36 27.45 9.63
C GLU A 321 11.18 28.72 9.88
N SER A 322 11.20 29.65 8.92
CA SER A 322 11.92 30.93 9.00
C SER A 322 11.09 32.07 9.59
N GLY A 323 9.80 31.81 9.85
CA GLY A 323 8.80 32.80 10.22
C GLY A 323 8.28 33.61 9.03
N LEU A 324 6.99 33.98 9.10
CA LEU A 324 6.39 34.97 8.20
C LEU A 324 6.02 36.22 9.01
N PRO A 325 6.55 37.42 8.66
CA PRO A 325 6.22 38.66 9.37
C PRO A 325 4.75 39.07 9.27
N SER A 326 4.06 38.62 8.22
CA SER A 326 2.64 38.87 7.99
C SER A 326 2.00 37.70 7.25
N PRO A 327 0.67 37.49 7.38
CA PRO A 327 -0.04 36.46 6.63
C PRO A 327 0.06 36.68 5.12
N PRO A 328 0.16 35.60 4.32
CA PRO A 328 0.06 35.74 2.87
C PRO A 328 -1.37 36.14 2.49
N THR A 329 -1.51 36.83 1.35
CA THR A 329 -2.83 37.05 0.77
C THR A 329 -3.32 35.75 0.15
N VAL A 330 -4.44 35.23 0.67
CA VAL A 330 -5.09 34.01 0.17
C VAL A 330 -6.44 34.36 -0.45
N LEU A 331 -6.70 33.80 -1.63
CA LEU A 331 -7.97 33.87 -2.32
C LEU A 331 -8.51 32.44 -2.50
N ILE A 332 -9.77 32.22 -2.16
CA ILE A 332 -10.51 31.00 -2.48
C ILE A 332 -11.67 31.41 -3.38
N ASN A 333 -11.76 30.86 -4.58
CA ASN A 333 -12.80 31.21 -5.57
C ASN A 333 -12.92 32.73 -5.78
N SER A 334 -11.76 33.41 -5.90
CA SER A 334 -11.64 34.87 -6.00
C SER A 334 -12.07 35.68 -4.77
N LYS A 335 -12.57 35.04 -3.70
CA LYS A 335 -12.89 35.69 -2.43
C LYS A 335 -11.67 35.69 -1.52
N ARG A 336 -11.32 36.85 -0.97
CA ARG A 336 -10.21 37.00 -0.02
C ARG A 336 -10.55 36.31 1.31
N VAL A 337 -9.64 35.47 1.78
CA VAL A 337 -9.71 34.84 3.10
C VAL A 337 -9.18 35.82 4.15
N THR A 338 -9.94 36.01 5.23
CA THR A 338 -9.57 36.94 6.32
C THR A 338 -8.75 36.19 7.35
N MET A 339 -7.48 36.54 7.51
CA MET A 339 -6.59 35.90 8.49
C MET A 339 -6.68 36.65 9.83
N PRO A 340 -7.03 35.96 10.95
CA PRO A 340 -7.19 36.62 12.25
C PRO A 340 -5.87 36.78 13.03
N TRP A 341 -4.73 36.48 12.40
CA TRP A 341 -3.41 36.45 13.04
C TRP A 341 -2.41 37.35 12.30
N GLY A 342 -1.37 37.79 13.01
CA GLY A 342 -0.28 38.63 12.49
C GLY A 342 0.90 37.79 11.99
N SER A 343 2.05 37.88 12.67
CA SER A 343 3.21 37.07 12.32
C SER A 343 2.96 35.56 12.59
N ILE A 344 3.60 34.72 11.77
CA ILE A 344 3.59 33.26 11.91
C ILE A 344 4.99 32.84 12.32
N SER A 345 5.15 32.38 13.55
CA SER A 345 6.36 31.69 14.01
C SER A 345 6.14 30.19 14.24
N THR A 346 4.88 29.75 14.24
CA THR A 346 4.43 28.37 14.41
C THR A 346 3.29 28.08 13.45
N ALA A 347 2.99 26.82 13.17
CA ALA A 347 1.86 26.46 12.30
C ALA A 347 0.54 27.12 12.76
N ARG A 348 -0.21 27.66 11.81
CA ARG A 348 -1.52 28.28 11.99
C ARG A 348 -2.54 27.64 11.05
N SER A 349 -3.78 27.62 11.49
CA SER A 349 -4.88 26.99 10.79
C SER A 349 -6.09 27.92 10.74
N ILE A 350 -6.83 27.91 9.63
CA ILE A 350 -8.06 28.68 9.47
C ILE A 350 -9.15 27.86 8.76
N ASN A 351 -10.38 27.94 9.27
CA ASN A 351 -11.54 27.32 8.65
C ASN A 351 -11.86 27.98 7.29
N LEU A 352 -11.91 27.18 6.23
CA LEU A 352 -12.23 27.60 4.87
C LEU A 352 -13.69 27.36 4.46
N ASP A 353 -14.51 26.67 5.27
CA ASP A 353 -15.91 26.35 4.94
C ASP A 353 -16.71 27.55 4.41
N PRO A 354 -16.58 28.80 4.93
CA PRO A 354 -17.31 29.97 4.42
C PRO A 354 -16.89 30.47 3.02
N TYR A 355 -15.83 29.89 2.46
CA TYR A 355 -15.24 30.27 1.17
C TYR A 355 -15.38 29.17 0.10
N LEU A 356 -15.69 27.94 0.51
CA LEU A 356 -15.72 26.78 -0.36
C LEU A 356 -17.12 26.48 -0.91
N LYS A 357 -17.13 25.92 -2.12
CA LYS A 357 -18.31 25.34 -2.76
C LYS A 357 -18.18 23.83 -2.70
N ALA A 358 -19.05 23.19 -1.93
CA ALA A 358 -19.06 21.74 -1.79
C ALA A 358 -19.57 21.06 -3.07
N GLY A 359 -19.05 19.88 -3.38
CA GLY A 359 -19.41 19.12 -4.58
C GLY A 359 -18.75 19.62 -5.88
N THR A 360 -17.89 20.63 -5.82
CA THR A 360 -17.25 21.25 -6.99
C THR A 360 -15.73 21.40 -6.82
N VAL A 361 -15.05 21.70 -7.92
CA VAL A 361 -13.65 22.14 -7.90
C VAL A 361 -13.58 23.60 -7.45
N ASN A 362 -12.69 23.87 -6.49
CA ASN A 362 -12.43 25.17 -5.92
C ASN A 362 -11.02 25.62 -6.32
N GLN A 363 -10.81 26.93 -6.42
CA GLN A 363 -9.50 27.50 -6.74
C GLN A 363 -8.88 28.19 -5.52
N LEU A 364 -7.70 27.74 -5.14
CA LEU A 364 -6.82 28.39 -4.17
C LEU A 364 -5.77 29.20 -4.92
N ILE A 365 -5.61 30.47 -4.53
CA ILE A 365 -4.50 31.32 -4.96
C ILE A 365 -3.86 31.91 -3.71
N ILE A 366 -2.56 31.73 -3.57
CA ILE A 366 -1.74 32.35 -2.53
C ILE A 366 -0.77 33.30 -3.22
N LYS A 367 -0.85 34.59 -2.90
CA LYS A 367 0.08 35.58 -3.43
C LYS A 367 1.45 35.46 -2.71
N PRO A 368 2.55 35.80 -3.38
CA PRO A 368 3.88 35.84 -2.75
C PRO A 368 3.88 36.67 -1.46
N SER A 369 4.70 36.26 -0.49
CA SER A 369 5.02 37.08 0.68
C SER A 369 6.14 38.05 0.32
N ARG A 370 6.24 39.22 0.96
CA ARG A 370 7.39 40.13 0.77
C ARG A 370 8.66 39.65 1.48
N SER A 371 8.53 38.73 2.44
CA SER A 371 9.62 38.20 3.26
C SER A 371 9.23 36.85 3.88
N GLY A 372 10.23 36.02 4.17
CA GLY A 372 10.05 34.66 4.71
C GLY A 372 9.59 33.61 3.69
N THR A 373 9.57 32.36 4.13
CA THR A 373 9.10 31.20 3.36
C THR A 373 8.09 30.40 4.17
N ALA A 374 7.11 29.80 3.51
CA ALA A 374 6.12 28.96 4.19
C ALA A 374 5.64 27.80 3.32
N LYS A 375 5.11 26.78 3.97
CA LYS A 375 4.30 25.72 3.38
C LYS A 375 2.83 26.00 3.69
N ALA A 376 1.97 25.89 2.70
CA ALA A 376 0.53 25.98 2.90
C ALA A 376 -0.20 24.82 2.22
N TRP A 377 -1.16 24.22 2.92
CA TRP A 377 -1.95 23.11 2.40
C TRP A 377 -3.35 23.13 2.99
N ILE A 378 -4.29 22.51 2.30
CA ILE A 378 -5.66 22.34 2.79
C ILE A 378 -5.78 20.93 3.33
N GLU A 379 -6.40 20.78 4.50
CA GLU A 379 -6.87 19.51 5.02
C GLU A 379 -8.40 19.49 5.05
N LEU A 380 -8.96 18.40 4.55
CA LEU A 380 -10.38 18.12 4.57
C LEU A 380 -10.65 17.17 5.74
N VAL A 381 -11.31 17.65 6.78
CA VAL A 381 -11.75 16.80 7.89
C VAL A 381 -13.10 16.21 7.51
N ASP A 382 -13.23 14.91 7.67
CA ASP A 382 -14.49 14.23 7.43
C ASP A 382 -15.26 14.08 8.75
N GLY A 383 -16.21 15.00 8.98
CA GLY A 383 -17.08 15.02 10.16
C GLY A 383 -18.09 13.87 10.23
N SER A 384 -18.11 12.95 9.27
CA SER A 384 -18.99 11.77 9.33
C SER A 384 -18.36 10.63 10.14
N SER A 385 -19.02 10.23 11.22
CA SER A 385 -18.80 8.92 11.84
C SER A 385 -19.18 7.83 10.83
N ALA A 386 -18.50 6.68 10.88
CA ALA A 386 -18.95 5.48 10.16
C ALA A 386 -20.45 5.24 10.45
N PRO A 387 -21.24 4.71 9.49
CA PRO A 387 -22.59 4.26 9.82
C PRO A 387 -22.49 3.31 11.03
N LYS A 388 -23.31 3.55 12.06
CA LYS A 388 -23.45 2.61 13.17
C LYS A 388 -23.73 1.24 12.55
N SER A 389 -22.91 0.24 12.87
CA SER A 389 -23.16 -1.13 12.46
C SER A 389 -24.56 -1.51 12.91
N THR A 390 -25.47 -1.74 11.96
CA THR A 390 -26.75 -2.40 12.22
C THR A 390 -26.53 -3.87 12.43
#